data_AF-A0A543J499-F1
#
_entry.id   AF-A0A543J499-F1
#
_cell.length_a   1.000
_cell.length_b   1.000
_cell.length_c   1.000
_cell.angle_alpha   90.00
_cell.angle_beta   90.00
_cell.angle_gamma   90.00
#
_symmetry.space_group_name_H-M   'P 1'
#
loop_
_entity.id
_entity.type
_entity.pdbx_description
1 polymer ?
#
loop_
_entity_poly.entity_id
_entity_poly.type
_entity_poly.pdbx_seq_one_letter_code
_entity_poly.pdbx_strand_id
1 'polypeptide(L)'
;MADLVSTASGFLGRRLFVTAWLPILVFLAAFATLVAAGTGWPTVMWLWDHTPLEARVAGAAALLAATAILAWGLRAVRLAVFRLYEGHWAGLVPYGEALEARYRAHHLRRHAEHGRRQESGEPWPDDYPRHPRRVMPTRLGNLLRACEEHAYLRYGIDSVTAWPRLYVVLPDTFRETFGTVATTVELMLNVSVLSVAFAVAGGAAAAVLLPWYAVPLTVWSGTALAWLAYRAAVRAASGYAALVRAAFDVHRWKLLDEMGLRRPTGYAEERAQWAQLRKLWREMGPDSDGAHLLRYPTEDPPAAATSDAPDPAPADLTPAEPASALPSAWAVHGPAPAATSTPPQAKADITPPATTPAPPATASATPAPAETADTPARPDETARPTRAATARRWARTLLLGRRNPARLPVDIARLVLLAGIAAAIPTALIGLVADSPQAARELPAYHQLTAADVRGEAASLAERYTLRPFREGETIDPTFLGPKLDRSALAGRVITTVTAEAGGAAVARKGGRVTLLAPAKGGSFIVVGEVVVLDLLPSDRVVIAVAKADLPRLASGAAGPVRLLADAK
;
A
#
# COMPACT_ATOMS: atom_id res chain seq x y z
N MET A 1 9.61 19.29 9.28
CA MET A 1 8.88 18.57 8.21
C MET A 1 9.80 17.95 7.17
N ALA A 2 10.86 18.63 6.69
CA ALA A 2 11.77 18.07 5.67
C ALA A 2 12.37 16.69 6.01
N ASP A 3 12.83 16.44 7.23
CA ASP A 3 13.42 15.12 7.61
C ASP A 3 12.43 13.96 7.66
N LEU A 4 11.16 14.26 7.97
CA LEU A 4 10.07 13.29 7.88
C LEU A 4 9.79 12.94 6.41
N VAL A 5 9.90 13.93 5.51
CA VAL A 5 9.74 13.73 4.07
C VAL A 5 10.95 13.01 3.45
N SER A 6 12.19 13.29 3.88
CA SER A 6 13.40 12.60 3.37
C SER A 6 13.49 11.14 3.82
N THR A 7 13.14 10.86 5.09
CA THR A 7 13.08 9.49 5.61
C THR A 7 11.93 8.71 4.95
N ALA A 8 10.76 9.36 4.80
CA ALA A 8 9.64 8.75 4.07
C ALA A 8 9.93 8.57 2.58
N SER A 9 10.64 9.49 1.92
CA SER A 9 10.99 9.38 0.50
C SER A 9 12.07 8.34 0.25
N GLY A 10 13.07 8.22 1.12
CA GLY A 10 14.06 7.14 1.09
C GLY A 10 13.42 5.76 1.28
N PHE A 11 12.50 5.62 2.22
CA PHE A 11 11.78 4.36 2.45
C PHE A 11 10.76 4.04 1.34
N LEU A 12 9.97 5.03 0.85
CA LEU A 12 9.10 4.84 -0.31
C LEU A 12 9.91 4.52 -1.57
N GLY A 13 11.05 5.18 -1.77
CA GLY A 13 11.98 4.95 -2.87
C GLY A 13 12.51 3.53 -2.83
N ARG A 14 13.09 3.09 -1.71
CA ARG A 14 13.58 1.71 -1.54
C ARG A 14 12.47 0.66 -1.72
N ARG A 15 11.28 0.88 -1.16
CA ARG A 15 10.16 -0.05 -1.31
C ARG A 15 9.70 -0.13 -2.77
N LEU A 16 9.48 1.01 -3.44
CA LEU A 16 9.08 1.07 -4.86
C LEU A 16 10.14 0.43 -5.78
N PHE A 17 11.43 0.69 -5.50
CA PHE A 17 12.56 0.11 -6.19
C PHE A 17 12.52 -1.43 -6.11
N VAL A 18 12.37 -1.97 -4.89
CA VAL A 18 12.39 -3.42 -4.67
C VAL A 18 11.11 -4.09 -5.17
N THR A 19 9.92 -3.57 -4.87
CA THR A 19 8.66 -4.27 -5.19
C THR A 19 8.19 -4.09 -6.64
N ALA A 20 8.57 -3.01 -7.32
CA ALA A 20 8.10 -2.71 -8.67
C ALA A 20 9.24 -2.55 -9.68
N TRP A 21 10.20 -1.65 -9.42
CA TRP A 21 11.19 -1.28 -10.44
C TRP A 21 12.13 -2.43 -10.82
N LEU A 22 12.71 -3.13 -9.84
CA LEU A 22 13.59 -4.27 -10.08
C LEU A 22 12.87 -5.45 -10.78
N PRO A 23 11.65 -5.88 -10.37
CA PRO A 23 10.87 -6.84 -11.13
C PRO A 23 10.57 -6.40 -12.57
N ILE A 24 10.28 -5.13 -12.82
CA ILE A 24 10.06 -4.59 -14.18
C ILE A 24 11.35 -4.68 -15.01
N LEU A 25 12.52 -4.34 -14.44
CA LEU A 25 13.81 -4.48 -15.12
C LEU A 25 14.12 -5.93 -15.47
N VAL A 26 13.87 -6.88 -14.56
CA VAL A 26 14.04 -8.32 -14.83
C VAL A 26 13.09 -8.80 -15.92
N PHE A 27 11.83 -8.37 -15.90
CA PHE A 27 10.84 -8.66 -16.93
C PHE A 27 11.27 -8.14 -18.31
N LEU A 28 11.71 -6.88 -18.40
CA LEU A 28 12.18 -6.28 -19.65
C LEU A 28 13.47 -6.92 -20.17
N ALA A 29 14.40 -7.28 -19.27
CA ALA A 29 15.61 -8.01 -19.65
C ALA A 29 15.28 -9.41 -20.21
N ALA A 30 14.35 -10.14 -19.59
CA ALA A 30 13.88 -11.43 -20.10
C ALA A 30 13.18 -11.30 -21.46
N PHE A 31 12.35 -10.27 -21.65
CA PHE A 31 11.67 -9.99 -22.92
C PHE A 31 12.66 -9.57 -24.02
N ALA A 32 13.61 -8.69 -23.71
CA ALA A 32 14.67 -8.29 -24.64
C ALA A 32 15.56 -9.47 -25.03
N THR A 33 15.88 -10.37 -24.10
CA THR A 33 16.63 -11.61 -24.38
C THR A 33 15.85 -12.53 -25.33
N LEU A 34 14.53 -12.65 -25.15
CA LEU A 34 13.66 -13.42 -26.04
C LEU A 34 13.63 -12.82 -27.46
N VAL A 35 13.49 -11.50 -27.58
CA VAL A 35 13.53 -10.81 -28.88
C VAL A 35 14.89 -11.00 -29.55
N ALA A 36 16.00 -10.81 -28.82
CA ALA A 36 17.35 -10.99 -29.32
C ALA A 36 17.63 -12.43 -29.81
N ALA A 37 17.08 -13.43 -29.12
CA ALA A 37 17.18 -14.83 -29.54
C ALA A 37 16.45 -15.11 -30.87
N GLY A 38 15.36 -14.41 -31.15
CA GLY A 38 14.60 -14.54 -32.41
C GLY A 38 15.14 -13.68 -33.56
N THR A 39 15.63 -12.46 -33.29
CA THR A 39 16.24 -11.59 -34.32
C THR A 39 17.68 -11.96 -34.67
N GLY A 40 18.31 -12.80 -33.86
CA GLY A 40 19.71 -13.17 -33.95
C GLY A 40 20.66 -12.15 -33.31
N TRP A 41 21.64 -12.65 -32.55
CA TRP A 41 22.64 -11.82 -31.87
C TRP A 41 23.44 -10.89 -32.81
N PRO A 42 23.87 -11.30 -34.03
CA PRO A 42 24.57 -10.41 -34.95
C PRO A 42 23.76 -9.17 -35.34
N THR A 43 22.43 -9.29 -35.48
CA THR A 43 21.53 -8.18 -35.77
C THR A 43 21.48 -7.16 -34.62
N VAL A 44 21.50 -7.67 -33.38
CA VAL A 44 21.50 -6.83 -32.16
C VAL A 44 22.83 -6.09 -32.01
N MET A 45 23.96 -6.77 -32.25
CA MET A 45 25.29 -6.14 -32.23
C MET A 45 25.45 -5.14 -33.37
N TRP A 46 25.02 -5.47 -34.59
CA TRP A 46 25.02 -4.52 -35.71
C TRP A 46 24.23 -3.25 -35.38
N LEU A 47 23.02 -3.39 -34.81
CA LEU A 47 22.20 -2.25 -34.41
C LEU A 47 22.88 -1.43 -33.30
N TRP A 48 23.47 -2.10 -32.30
CA TRP A 48 24.23 -1.43 -31.24
C TRP A 48 25.38 -0.61 -31.83
N ASP A 49 26.25 -1.24 -32.62
CA ASP A 49 27.45 -0.64 -33.19
C ASP A 49 27.13 0.56 -34.09
N HIS A 50 26.07 0.47 -34.90
CA HIS A 50 25.64 1.55 -35.81
C HIS A 50 24.76 2.62 -35.14
N THR A 51 24.38 2.45 -33.87
CA THR A 51 23.68 3.49 -33.09
C THR A 51 24.73 4.47 -32.52
N PRO A 52 24.65 5.79 -32.78
CA PRO A 52 25.60 6.76 -32.24
C PRO A 52 25.48 6.87 -30.71
N LEU A 53 26.57 7.25 -30.03
CA LEU A 53 26.64 7.29 -28.57
C LEU A 53 25.51 8.10 -27.93
N GLU A 54 25.20 9.27 -28.49
CA GLU A 54 24.09 10.14 -28.05
C GLU A 54 22.75 9.40 -28.04
N ALA A 55 22.46 8.63 -29.10
CA ALA A 55 21.23 7.84 -29.19
C ALA A 55 21.24 6.63 -28.24
N ARG A 56 22.40 6.03 -27.95
CA ARG A 56 22.52 4.98 -26.91
C ARG A 56 22.24 5.54 -25.51
N VAL A 57 22.81 6.70 -25.18
CA VAL A 57 22.59 7.40 -23.90
C VAL A 57 21.13 7.85 -23.76
N ALA A 58 20.57 8.47 -24.80
CA ALA A 58 19.16 8.88 -24.83
C ALA A 58 18.21 7.66 -24.70
N GLY A 59 18.51 6.56 -25.38
CA GLY A 59 17.75 5.30 -25.27
C GLY A 59 17.81 4.68 -23.88
N ALA A 60 18.99 4.68 -23.23
CA ALA A 60 19.14 4.24 -21.85
C ALA A 60 18.37 5.12 -20.86
N ALA A 61 18.45 6.45 -21.01
CA ALA A 61 17.68 7.39 -20.20
C ALA A 61 16.16 7.22 -20.39
N ALA A 62 15.69 7.03 -21.64
CA ALA A 62 14.29 6.77 -21.95
C ALA A 62 13.81 5.44 -21.35
N LEU A 63 14.63 4.38 -21.35
CA LEU A 63 14.31 3.11 -20.69
C LEU A 63 14.20 3.26 -19.17
N LEU A 64 15.10 4.01 -18.54
CA LEU A 64 15.03 4.31 -17.10
C LEU A 64 13.77 5.13 -16.76
N ALA A 65 13.42 6.13 -17.57
CA ALA A 65 12.18 6.89 -17.41
C ALA A 65 10.93 6.02 -17.59
N ALA A 66 10.88 5.20 -18.65
CA ALA A 66 9.75 4.29 -18.92
C ALA A 66 9.56 3.26 -17.80
N THR A 67 10.65 2.67 -17.29
CA THR A 67 10.57 1.73 -16.15
C THR A 67 10.14 2.41 -14.86
N ALA A 68 10.55 3.66 -14.61
CA ALA A 68 10.06 4.44 -13.48
C ALA A 68 8.54 4.74 -13.61
N ILE A 69 8.08 5.13 -14.80
CA ILE A 69 6.64 5.35 -15.09
C ILE A 69 5.86 4.06 -14.89
N LEU A 70 6.34 2.92 -15.40
CA LEU A 70 5.71 1.61 -15.21
C LEU A 70 5.67 1.20 -13.71
N ALA A 71 6.71 1.50 -12.93
CA ALA A 71 6.71 1.24 -11.49
C ALA A 71 5.68 2.10 -10.74
N TRP A 72 5.54 3.38 -11.13
CA TRP A 72 4.48 4.26 -10.62
C TRP A 72 3.08 3.80 -11.04
N GLY A 73 2.91 3.34 -12.28
CA GLY A 73 1.66 2.74 -12.77
C GLY A 73 1.29 1.49 -11.97
N LEU A 74 2.25 0.59 -11.75
CA LEU A 74 2.07 -0.63 -10.95
C LEU A 74 1.68 -0.29 -9.49
N ARG A 75 2.27 0.76 -8.91
CA ARG A 75 1.87 1.31 -7.61
C ARG A 75 0.44 1.86 -7.63
N ALA A 76 0.03 2.57 -8.69
CA ALA A 76 -1.32 3.12 -8.81
C ALA A 76 -2.38 2.01 -8.90
N VAL A 77 -2.13 0.95 -9.68
CA VAL A 77 -3.05 -0.20 -9.81
C VAL A 77 -2.92 -1.22 -8.68
N ARG A 78 -2.07 -1.00 -7.66
CA ARG A 78 -1.81 -1.96 -6.58
C ARG A 78 -3.08 -2.48 -5.92
N LEU A 79 -4.06 -1.62 -5.62
CA LEU A 79 -5.32 -2.06 -5.02
C LEU A 79 -6.12 -2.96 -5.96
N ALA A 80 -6.07 -2.74 -7.27
CA ALA A 80 -6.68 -3.62 -8.25
C ALA A 80 -5.93 -4.96 -8.34
N VAL A 81 -4.59 -4.96 -8.26
CA VAL A 81 -3.78 -6.20 -8.18
C VAL A 81 -4.14 -7.02 -6.94
N PHE A 82 -4.20 -6.41 -5.75
CA PHE A 82 -4.63 -7.12 -4.53
C PHE A 82 -6.06 -7.67 -4.67
N ARG A 83 -7.03 -6.86 -5.14
CA ARG A 83 -8.40 -7.31 -5.39
C ARG A 83 -8.48 -8.50 -6.37
N LEU A 84 -7.70 -8.47 -7.45
CA LEU A 84 -7.58 -9.56 -8.42
C LEU A 84 -7.07 -10.85 -7.77
N TYR A 85 -6.05 -10.78 -6.93
CA TYR A 85 -5.53 -11.96 -6.21
C TYR A 85 -6.36 -12.38 -5.00
N GLU A 86 -7.20 -11.52 -4.46
CA GLU A 86 -8.22 -11.86 -3.45
C GLU A 86 -9.42 -12.61 -4.09
N GLY A 87 -9.70 -12.37 -5.37
CA GLY A 87 -10.75 -13.05 -6.13
C GLY A 87 -11.91 -12.18 -6.58
N HIS A 88 -11.81 -10.85 -6.44
CA HIS A 88 -12.85 -9.92 -6.88
C HIS A 88 -12.83 -9.79 -8.42
N TRP A 89 -13.42 -10.78 -9.11
CA TRP A 89 -13.35 -10.89 -10.58
C TRP A 89 -14.62 -10.39 -11.29
N ALA A 90 -15.72 -10.22 -10.56
CA ALA A 90 -16.92 -9.55 -11.05
C ALA A 90 -16.57 -8.20 -11.70
N GLY A 91 -17.00 -8.01 -12.95
CA GLY A 91 -16.75 -6.79 -13.74
C GLY A 91 -15.33 -6.62 -14.32
N LEU A 92 -14.32 -7.40 -13.90
CA LEU A 92 -12.94 -7.28 -14.43
C LEU A 92 -12.68 -8.13 -15.68
N VAL A 93 -13.34 -9.29 -15.79
CA VAL A 93 -13.10 -10.30 -16.84
C VAL A 93 -14.45 -10.83 -17.33
N PRO A 94 -14.62 -11.12 -18.64
CA PRO A 94 -15.79 -11.86 -19.12
C PRO A 94 -15.98 -13.15 -18.32
N TYR A 95 -17.22 -13.43 -17.91
CA TYR A 95 -17.59 -14.55 -17.03
C TYR A 95 -16.95 -14.52 -15.62
N GLY A 96 -16.44 -13.36 -15.18
CA GLY A 96 -15.79 -13.17 -13.87
C GLY A 96 -16.65 -13.63 -12.70
N GLU A 97 -17.96 -13.35 -12.70
CA GLU A 97 -18.92 -13.81 -11.69
C GLU A 97 -19.06 -15.34 -11.64
N ALA A 98 -19.08 -16.00 -12.79
CA ALA A 98 -19.17 -17.46 -12.87
C ALA A 98 -17.87 -18.14 -12.38
N LEU A 99 -16.72 -17.53 -12.67
CA LEU A 99 -15.44 -17.94 -12.10
C LEU A 99 -15.41 -17.71 -10.59
N GLU A 100 -15.82 -16.53 -10.12
CA GLU A 100 -15.90 -16.19 -8.71
C GLU A 100 -16.76 -17.21 -7.95
N ALA A 101 -17.99 -17.47 -8.44
CA ALA A 101 -18.89 -18.46 -7.87
C ALA A 101 -18.31 -19.88 -7.88
N ARG A 102 -17.68 -20.32 -8.97
CA ARG A 102 -17.06 -21.66 -9.09
C ARG A 102 -15.91 -21.86 -8.09
N TYR A 103 -15.01 -20.89 -8.00
CA TYR A 103 -13.86 -20.95 -7.11
C TYR A 103 -14.27 -20.77 -5.64
N ARG A 104 -15.23 -19.87 -5.37
CA ARG A 104 -15.85 -19.74 -4.05
C ARG A 104 -16.57 -21.01 -3.61
N ALA A 105 -17.26 -21.71 -4.50
CA ALA A 105 -17.88 -23.00 -4.19
C ALA A 105 -16.84 -24.08 -3.80
N HIS A 106 -15.65 -24.09 -4.41
CA HIS A 106 -14.55 -24.95 -3.95
C HIS A 106 -14.11 -24.60 -2.52
N HIS A 107 -13.93 -23.31 -2.22
CA HIS A 107 -13.53 -22.85 -0.89
C HIS A 107 -14.65 -23.03 0.17
N LEU A 108 -15.92 -22.96 -0.20
CA LEU A 108 -17.06 -23.27 0.68
C LEU A 108 -17.11 -24.75 1.06
N ARG A 109 -16.76 -25.66 0.15
CA ARG A 109 -16.63 -27.10 0.49
C ARG A 109 -15.54 -27.33 1.53
N ARG A 110 -14.38 -26.67 1.37
CA ARG A 110 -13.30 -26.70 2.37
C ARG A 110 -13.68 -26.07 3.70
N HIS A 111 -14.41 -24.95 3.68
CA HIS A 111 -14.95 -24.32 4.88
C HIS A 111 -15.86 -25.30 5.66
N ALA A 112 -16.74 -26.02 4.96
CA ALA A 112 -17.56 -27.07 5.57
C ALA A 112 -16.75 -28.28 6.07
N GLU A 113 -15.63 -28.64 5.42
CA GLU A 113 -14.68 -29.64 5.95
C GLU A 113 -14.03 -29.17 7.26
N HIS A 114 -13.65 -27.89 7.36
CA HIS A 114 -13.11 -27.31 8.60
C HIS A 114 -14.17 -27.25 9.72
N GLY A 115 -15.44 -27.02 9.40
CA GLY A 115 -16.55 -27.15 10.36
C GLY A 115 -16.64 -28.55 10.99
N ARG A 116 -16.70 -29.60 10.16
CA ARG A 116 -16.75 -30.99 10.64
C ARG A 116 -15.52 -31.41 11.45
N ARG A 117 -14.34 -30.88 11.10
CA ARG A 117 -13.11 -31.08 11.88
C ARG A 117 -13.15 -30.36 13.22
N GLN A 118 -13.72 -29.16 13.28
CA GLN A 118 -13.93 -28.44 14.53
C GLN A 118 -14.90 -29.17 15.47
N GLU A 119 -15.97 -29.76 14.94
CA GLU A 119 -16.87 -30.66 15.68
C GLU A 119 -16.14 -31.91 16.22
N SER A 120 -15.10 -32.36 15.50
CA SER A 120 -14.21 -33.47 15.90
C SER A 120 -13.09 -33.04 16.87
N GLY A 121 -13.06 -31.77 17.30
CA GLY A 121 -12.07 -31.23 18.25
C GLY A 121 -10.81 -30.60 17.63
N GLU A 122 -10.65 -30.57 16.30
CA GLU A 122 -9.53 -29.85 15.68
C GLU A 122 -9.70 -28.32 15.82
N PRO A 123 -8.63 -27.55 16.10
CA PRO A 123 -8.68 -26.10 16.04
C PRO A 123 -9.06 -25.60 14.64
N TRP A 124 -9.92 -24.57 14.59
CA TRP A 124 -10.22 -23.89 13.33
C TRP A 124 -8.96 -23.21 12.75
N PRO A 125 -8.69 -23.32 11.44
CA PRO A 125 -7.45 -22.81 10.86
C PRO A 125 -7.45 -21.28 10.70
N ASP A 126 -6.28 -20.67 10.93
CA ASP A 126 -6.08 -19.22 10.83
C ASP A 126 -6.08 -18.66 9.39
N ASP A 127 -6.16 -19.50 8.36
CA ASP A 127 -6.20 -19.09 6.94
C ASP A 127 -7.62 -19.08 6.33
N TYR A 128 -8.67 -19.40 7.09
CA TYR A 128 -10.07 -19.32 6.65
C TYR A 128 -10.95 -18.45 7.56
N PRO A 129 -11.86 -17.62 6.98
CA PRO A 129 -12.85 -16.89 7.76
C PRO A 129 -13.83 -17.84 8.43
N ARG A 130 -14.28 -17.50 9.63
CA ARG A 130 -15.28 -18.26 10.41
C ARG A 130 -16.63 -18.27 9.70
N HIS A 131 -17.07 -17.13 9.17
CA HIS A 131 -18.40 -17.02 8.57
C HIS A 131 -18.43 -17.47 7.09
N PRO A 132 -19.29 -18.44 6.68
CA PRO A 132 -19.39 -18.89 5.29
C PRO A 132 -19.65 -17.75 4.28
N ARG A 133 -20.43 -16.74 4.69
CA ARG A 133 -20.73 -15.56 3.87
C ARG A 133 -19.50 -14.70 3.53
N ARG A 134 -18.39 -14.84 4.25
CA ARG A 134 -17.12 -14.12 4.02
C ARG A 134 -16.05 -15.00 3.36
N VAL A 135 -16.33 -16.27 3.05
CA VAL A 135 -15.43 -17.14 2.27
C VAL A 135 -15.21 -16.57 0.87
N MET A 136 -13.94 -16.46 0.48
CA MET A 136 -13.46 -15.89 -0.78
C MET A 136 -13.10 -16.95 -1.83
N PRO A 137 -12.95 -16.58 -3.12
CA PRO A 137 -12.59 -17.51 -4.20
C PRO A 137 -11.12 -17.94 -4.20
N THR A 138 -10.25 -17.30 -3.42
CA THR A 138 -8.80 -17.55 -3.45
C THR A 138 -8.24 -17.83 -2.05
N ARG A 139 -7.06 -18.47 -1.97
CA ARG A 139 -6.36 -18.65 -0.70
C ARG A 139 -5.91 -17.33 -0.09
N LEU A 140 -5.40 -16.39 -0.90
CA LEU A 140 -4.98 -15.08 -0.40
C LEU A 140 -6.18 -14.31 0.18
N GLY A 141 -7.30 -14.26 -0.55
CA GLY A 141 -8.52 -13.61 -0.10
C GLY A 141 -9.11 -14.23 1.17
N ASN A 142 -9.10 -15.57 1.30
CA ASN A 142 -9.54 -16.22 2.53
C ASN A 142 -8.63 -15.89 3.73
N LEU A 143 -7.32 -15.91 3.54
CA LEU A 143 -6.33 -15.60 4.59
C LEU A 143 -6.42 -14.13 5.05
N LEU A 144 -6.49 -13.19 4.11
CA LEU A 144 -6.66 -11.76 4.43
C LEU A 144 -8.01 -11.52 5.12
N ARG A 145 -9.09 -12.14 4.64
CA ARG A 145 -10.41 -12.03 5.26
C ARG A 145 -10.45 -12.65 6.66
N ALA A 146 -9.82 -13.81 6.87
CA ALA A 146 -9.66 -14.45 8.18
C ALA A 146 -8.87 -13.57 9.16
N CYS A 147 -7.92 -12.79 8.66
CA CYS A 147 -7.19 -11.81 9.44
C CYS A 147 -8.08 -10.63 9.86
N GLU A 148 -8.86 -10.09 8.94
CA GLU A 148 -9.82 -9.00 9.24
C GLU A 148 -10.87 -9.41 10.28
N GLU A 149 -11.37 -10.65 10.23
CA GLU A 149 -12.38 -11.13 11.18
C GLU A 149 -11.88 -11.17 12.62
N HIS A 150 -10.58 -11.42 12.82
CA HIS A 150 -9.99 -11.72 14.13
C HIS A 150 -10.30 -10.66 15.19
N ALA A 151 -10.04 -9.39 14.87
CA ALA A 151 -10.26 -8.28 15.81
C ALA A 151 -11.76 -8.05 16.10
N TYR A 152 -12.63 -8.30 15.12
CA TYR A 152 -14.07 -8.14 15.28
C TYR A 152 -14.68 -9.27 16.12
N LEU A 153 -14.29 -10.51 15.86
CA LEU A 153 -14.78 -11.69 16.57
C LEU A 153 -14.30 -11.72 18.03
N ARG A 154 -13.06 -11.28 18.29
CA ARG A 154 -12.47 -11.25 19.64
C ARG A 154 -12.84 -10.01 20.43
N TYR A 155 -12.84 -8.81 19.83
CA TYR A 155 -12.93 -7.55 20.58
C TYR A 155 -14.06 -6.62 20.11
N GLY A 156 -14.85 -7.02 19.09
CA GLY A 156 -15.83 -6.14 18.44
C GLY A 156 -15.21 -5.06 17.55
N ILE A 157 -13.88 -5.03 17.39
CA ILE A 157 -13.16 -4.01 16.62
C ILE A 157 -13.31 -4.28 15.13
N ASP A 158 -13.87 -3.32 14.39
CA ASP A 158 -13.79 -3.31 12.93
C ASP A 158 -12.35 -3.00 12.48
N SER A 159 -11.61 -4.06 12.17
CA SER A 159 -10.19 -4.00 11.81
C SER A 159 -9.92 -3.03 10.65
N VAL A 160 -10.78 -2.97 9.63
CA VAL A 160 -10.55 -2.14 8.44
C VAL A 160 -10.61 -0.64 8.77
N THR A 161 -11.53 -0.24 9.64
CA THR A 161 -11.69 1.17 10.08
C THR A 161 -10.70 1.56 11.18
N ALA A 162 -10.38 0.62 12.07
CA ALA A 162 -9.44 0.84 13.16
C ALA A 162 -7.98 0.88 12.66
N TRP A 163 -7.63 0.10 11.63
CA TRP A 163 -6.24 -0.08 11.20
C TRP A 163 -5.47 1.21 10.89
N PRO A 164 -5.99 2.20 10.13
CA PRO A 164 -5.25 3.44 9.86
C PRO A 164 -4.91 4.24 11.12
N ARG A 165 -5.75 4.15 12.16
CA ARG A 165 -5.58 4.85 13.44
C ARG A 165 -4.62 4.07 14.34
N LEU A 166 -4.82 2.75 14.45
CA LEU A 166 -3.92 1.86 15.17
C LEU A 166 -2.49 1.93 14.62
N TYR A 167 -2.33 1.95 13.29
CA TYR A 167 -1.02 1.95 12.64
C TYR A 167 -0.13 3.14 13.02
N VAL A 168 -0.71 4.30 13.33
CA VAL A 168 0.06 5.49 13.76
C VAL A 168 0.62 5.31 15.17
N VAL A 169 -0.08 4.60 16.06
CA VAL A 169 0.34 4.37 17.45
C VAL A 169 1.24 3.13 17.64
N LEU A 170 1.41 2.29 16.61
CA LEU A 170 2.29 1.11 16.67
C LEU A 170 3.77 1.49 16.89
N PRO A 171 4.54 0.74 17.71
CA PRO A 171 5.97 0.95 17.88
C PRO A 171 6.75 0.88 16.57
N ASP A 172 7.84 1.64 16.45
CA ASP A 172 8.62 1.73 15.20
C ASP A 172 9.15 0.38 14.74
N THR A 173 9.74 -0.39 15.65
CA THR A 173 10.22 -1.77 15.40
C THR A 173 9.12 -2.70 14.87
N PHE A 174 7.88 -2.51 15.34
CA PHE A 174 6.72 -3.24 14.83
C PHE A 174 6.35 -2.79 13.42
N ARG A 175 6.35 -1.47 13.16
CA ARG A 175 6.06 -0.89 11.83
C ARG A 175 7.10 -1.29 10.78
N GLU A 176 8.37 -1.38 11.15
CA GLU A 176 9.47 -1.87 10.30
C GLU A 176 9.32 -3.37 9.96
N THR A 177 9.03 -4.19 10.98
CA THR A 177 8.79 -5.63 10.80
C THR A 177 7.58 -5.88 9.90
N PHE A 178 6.47 -5.19 10.16
CA PHE A 178 5.27 -5.22 9.32
C PHE A 178 5.54 -4.74 7.89
N GLY A 179 6.27 -3.62 7.73
CA GLY A 179 6.66 -3.07 6.44
C GLY A 179 7.49 -4.04 5.61
N THR A 180 8.38 -4.81 6.25
CA THR A 180 9.18 -5.85 5.60
C THR A 180 8.30 -6.98 5.07
N VAL A 181 7.39 -7.53 5.89
CA VAL A 181 6.52 -8.63 5.43
C VAL A 181 5.52 -8.16 4.37
N ALA A 182 4.96 -6.96 4.50
CA ALA A 182 4.10 -6.35 3.49
C ALA A 182 4.82 -6.12 2.15
N THR A 183 6.10 -5.74 2.19
CA THR A 183 6.98 -5.60 1.01
C THR A 183 7.15 -6.93 0.29
N THR A 184 7.37 -8.03 1.03
CA THR A 184 7.49 -9.37 0.45
C THR A 184 6.20 -9.83 -0.24
N VAL A 185 5.02 -9.59 0.34
CA VAL A 185 3.73 -9.92 -0.29
C VAL A 185 3.56 -9.13 -1.59
N GLU A 186 3.77 -7.81 -1.55
CA GLU A 186 3.64 -6.92 -2.71
C GLU A 186 4.61 -7.29 -3.84
N LEU A 187 5.87 -7.57 -3.51
CA LEU A 187 6.88 -8.06 -4.46
C LEU A 187 6.45 -9.36 -5.15
N MET A 188 6.01 -10.36 -4.39
CA MET A 188 5.62 -11.65 -4.95
C MET A 188 4.36 -11.55 -5.84
N LEU A 189 3.40 -10.68 -5.50
CA LEU A 189 2.26 -10.40 -6.37
C LEU A 189 2.69 -9.67 -7.65
N ASN A 190 3.57 -8.67 -7.57
CA ASN A 190 4.07 -7.95 -8.73
C ASN A 190 4.86 -8.86 -9.68
N VAL A 191 5.75 -9.72 -9.15
CA VAL A 191 6.44 -10.77 -9.94
C VAL A 191 5.42 -11.70 -10.60
N SER A 192 4.36 -12.08 -9.90
CA SER A 192 3.29 -12.93 -10.45
C SER A 192 2.56 -12.26 -11.63
N VAL A 193 2.16 -10.99 -11.50
CA VAL A 193 1.53 -10.22 -12.60
C VAL A 193 2.47 -10.11 -13.81
N LEU A 194 3.73 -9.71 -13.57
CA LEU A 194 4.72 -9.56 -14.64
C LEU A 194 5.04 -10.90 -15.33
N SER A 195 4.99 -12.02 -14.60
CA SER A 195 5.19 -13.36 -15.17
C SER A 195 4.01 -13.80 -16.05
N VAL A 196 2.77 -13.43 -15.70
CA VAL A 196 1.60 -13.61 -16.59
C VAL A 196 1.74 -12.72 -17.84
N ALA A 197 2.13 -11.45 -17.67
CA ALA A 197 2.38 -10.55 -18.79
C ALA A 197 3.49 -11.11 -19.71
N PHE A 198 4.52 -11.76 -19.15
CA PHE A 198 5.60 -12.40 -19.91
C PHE A 198 5.12 -13.63 -20.67
N ALA A 199 4.29 -14.48 -20.05
CA ALA A 199 3.69 -15.62 -20.74
C ALA A 199 2.88 -15.18 -21.96
N VAL A 200 2.08 -14.11 -21.84
CA VAL A 200 1.25 -13.58 -22.93
C VAL A 200 2.08 -12.84 -23.98
N ALA A 201 2.78 -11.78 -23.61
CA ALA A 201 3.52 -10.94 -24.56
C ALA A 201 4.74 -11.67 -25.13
N GLY A 202 5.49 -12.39 -24.30
CA GLY A 202 6.60 -13.24 -24.72
C GLY A 202 6.14 -14.41 -25.57
N GLY A 203 5.03 -15.08 -25.21
CA GLY A 203 4.43 -16.13 -26.06
C GLY A 203 4.06 -15.62 -27.46
N ALA A 204 3.47 -14.42 -27.55
CA ALA A 204 3.16 -13.78 -28.82
C ALA A 204 4.43 -13.40 -29.62
N ALA A 205 5.45 -12.84 -28.98
CA ALA A 205 6.72 -12.52 -29.62
C ALA A 205 7.45 -13.79 -30.12
N ALA A 206 7.46 -14.85 -29.32
CA ALA A 206 8.03 -16.15 -29.69
C ALA A 206 7.31 -16.79 -30.88
N ALA A 207 5.99 -16.60 -31.01
CA ALA A 207 5.21 -17.14 -32.13
C ALA A 207 5.54 -16.49 -33.49
N VAL A 208 6.14 -15.29 -33.45
CA VAL A 208 6.55 -14.52 -34.62
C VAL A 208 8.05 -14.69 -34.92
N LEU A 209 8.88 -14.66 -33.87
CA LEU A 209 10.33 -14.50 -33.99
C LEU A 209 11.13 -15.80 -33.77
N LEU A 210 10.53 -16.83 -33.17
CA LEU A 210 11.22 -18.08 -32.80
C LEU A 210 10.52 -19.32 -33.40
N PRO A 211 11.20 -20.49 -33.41
CA PRO A 211 10.56 -21.75 -33.77
C PRO A 211 9.33 -22.07 -32.89
N TRP A 212 8.38 -22.82 -33.43
CA TRP A 212 7.07 -23.08 -32.80
C TRP A 212 7.14 -23.61 -31.36
N TYR A 213 8.19 -24.36 -31.00
CA TYR A 213 8.40 -24.91 -29.65
C TYR A 213 8.82 -23.87 -28.60
N ALA A 214 9.27 -22.68 -29.03
CA ALA A 214 9.56 -21.58 -28.11
C ALA A 214 8.28 -21.01 -27.49
N VAL A 215 7.16 -21.01 -28.23
CA VAL A 215 5.86 -20.53 -27.74
C VAL A 215 5.41 -21.27 -26.47
N PRO A 216 5.28 -22.62 -26.45
CA PRO A 216 4.97 -23.32 -25.22
C PRO A 216 6.05 -23.11 -24.17
N LEU A 217 7.35 -23.14 -24.50
CA LEU A 217 8.41 -22.94 -23.50
C LEU A 217 8.29 -21.59 -22.77
N THR A 218 8.05 -20.48 -23.49
CA THR A 218 7.85 -19.15 -22.93
C THR A 218 6.55 -19.04 -22.14
N VAL A 219 5.45 -19.60 -22.65
CA VAL A 219 4.14 -19.58 -21.96
C VAL A 219 4.19 -20.42 -20.67
N TRP A 220 4.75 -21.64 -20.71
CA TRP A 220 4.88 -22.52 -19.56
C TRP A 220 5.82 -21.94 -18.50
N SER A 221 6.97 -21.37 -18.89
CA SER A 221 7.91 -20.76 -17.94
C SER A 221 7.32 -19.53 -17.24
N GLY A 222 6.69 -18.61 -17.99
CA GLY A 222 5.99 -17.47 -17.40
C GLY A 222 4.82 -17.87 -16.50
N THR A 223 4.01 -18.85 -16.92
CA THR A 223 2.87 -19.34 -16.12
C THR A 223 3.33 -20.08 -14.86
N ALA A 224 4.39 -20.90 -14.95
CA ALA A 224 4.96 -21.60 -13.80
C ALA A 224 5.56 -20.60 -12.80
N LEU A 225 6.29 -19.58 -13.27
CA LEU A 225 6.83 -18.53 -12.41
C LEU A 225 5.71 -17.71 -11.75
N ALA A 226 4.64 -17.37 -12.49
CA ALA A 226 3.46 -16.72 -11.93
C ALA A 226 2.82 -17.55 -10.80
N TRP A 227 2.63 -18.84 -11.02
CA TRP A 227 2.07 -19.75 -10.03
C TRP A 227 2.97 -19.91 -8.79
N LEU A 228 4.29 -20.03 -8.97
CA LEU A 228 5.26 -20.07 -7.88
C LEU A 228 5.26 -18.76 -7.07
N ALA A 229 5.26 -17.61 -7.75
CA ALA A 229 5.22 -16.29 -7.13
C ALA A 229 3.91 -16.07 -6.35
N TYR A 230 2.75 -16.46 -6.89
CA TYR A 230 1.49 -16.44 -6.13
C TYR A 230 1.53 -17.35 -4.89
N ARG A 231 2.10 -18.56 -4.99
CA ARG A 231 2.27 -19.44 -3.82
C ARG A 231 3.20 -18.84 -2.77
N ALA A 232 4.27 -18.16 -3.19
CA ALA A 232 5.15 -17.42 -2.31
C ALA A 232 4.45 -16.21 -1.66
N ALA A 233 3.61 -15.48 -2.41
CA ALA A 233 2.79 -14.38 -1.88
C ALA A 233 1.83 -14.87 -0.79
N VAL A 234 1.12 -15.98 -1.00
CA VAL A 234 0.24 -16.60 0.02
C VAL A 234 1.03 -17.02 1.26
N ARG A 235 2.24 -17.56 1.10
CA ARG A 235 3.11 -17.92 2.24
C ARG A 235 3.65 -16.70 2.98
N ALA A 236 3.98 -15.60 2.29
CA ALA A 236 4.36 -14.34 2.93
C ALA A 236 3.18 -13.67 3.64
N ALA A 237 1.98 -13.80 3.09
CA ALA A 237 0.76 -13.23 3.63
C ALA A 237 0.32 -13.86 4.97
N SER A 238 0.78 -15.06 5.33
CA SER A 238 0.48 -15.63 6.65
C SER A 238 1.24 -14.91 7.77
N GLY A 239 2.50 -14.54 7.53
CA GLY A 239 3.26 -13.66 8.44
C GLY A 239 2.64 -12.27 8.53
N TYR A 240 2.16 -11.72 7.41
CA TYR A 240 1.44 -10.44 7.39
C TYR A 240 0.17 -10.52 8.27
N ALA A 241 -0.64 -11.56 8.08
CA ALA A 241 -1.85 -11.79 8.84
C ALA A 241 -1.57 -12.00 10.34
N ALA A 242 -0.52 -12.75 10.69
CA ALA A 242 -0.09 -12.92 12.09
C ALA A 242 0.29 -11.60 12.76
N LEU A 243 1.01 -10.71 12.06
CA LEU A 243 1.34 -9.38 12.58
C LEU A 243 0.10 -8.49 12.74
N VAL A 244 -0.82 -8.47 11.78
CA VAL A 244 -2.06 -7.69 11.94
C VAL A 244 -2.89 -8.18 13.14
N ARG A 245 -2.96 -9.50 13.38
CA ARG A 245 -3.58 -10.06 14.60
C ARG A 245 -2.88 -9.60 15.87
N ALA A 246 -1.55 -9.76 15.93
CA ALA A 246 -0.74 -9.32 17.07
C ALA A 246 -0.88 -7.82 17.35
N ALA A 247 -1.04 -6.98 16.31
CA ALA A 247 -1.26 -5.55 16.48
C ALA A 247 -2.56 -5.25 17.27
N PHE A 248 -3.66 -5.95 17.00
CA PHE A 248 -4.89 -5.80 17.78
C PHE A 248 -4.81 -6.52 19.14
N ASP A 249 -4.18 -7.68 19.20
CA ASP A 249 -4.05 -8.47 20.44
C ASP A 249 -3.18 -7.76 21.50
N VAL A 250 -2.17 -6.99 21.08
CA VAL A 250 -1.21 -6.29 21.97
C VAL A 250 -1.48 -4.78 22.07
N HIS A 251 -1.78 -4.09 20.97
CA HIS A 251 -1.76 -2.61 20.93
C HIS A 251 -3.14 -1.94 20.89
N ARG A 252 -4.27 -2.67 20.90
CA ARG A 252 -5.61 -2.04 20.86
C ARG A 252 -5.86 -1.04 21.99
N TRP A 253 -5.36 -1.29 23.21
CA TRP A 253 -5.52 -0.35 24.33
C TRP A 253 -4.63 0.89 24.20
N LYS A 254 -3.45 0.77 23.56
CA LYS A 254 -2.61 1.94 23.26
C LYS A 254 -3.36 2.94 22.39
N LEU A 255 -4.17 2.47 21.42
CA LEU A 255 -5.01 3.36 20.63
C LEU A 255 -6.04 4.11 21.49
N LEU A 256 -6.64 3.46 22.49
CA LEU A 256 -7.57 4.14 23.42
C LEU A 256 -6.86 5.17 24.28
N ASP A 257 -5.66 4.85 24.79
CA ASP A 257 -4.86 5.75 25.62
C ASP A 257 -4.46 7.02 24.86
N GLU A 258 -3.97 6.88 23.62
CA GLU A 258 -3.54 7.98 22.75
C GLU A 258 -4.73 8.82 22.24
N MET A 259 -5.93 8.22 22.15
CA MET A 259 -7.18 8.95 21.93
C MET A 259 -7.70 9.66 23.19
N GLY A 260 -7.01 9.53 24.34
CA GLY A 260 -7.44 10.11 25.60
C GLY A 260 -8.73 9.48 26.13
N LEU A 261 -9.03 8.22 25.81
CA LEU A 261 -10.22 7.50 26.29
C LEU A 261 -9.95 6.78 27.62
N ARG A 262 -11.01 6.28 28.28
CA ARG A 262 -10.84 5.41 29.44
C ARG A 262 -10.65 3.97 28.95
N ARG A 263 -9.70 3.22 29.52
CA ARG A 263 -9.61 1.77 29.28
C ARG A 263 -10.86 1.07 29.84
N PRO A 264 -11.47 0.12 29.10
CA PRO A 264 -12.63 -0.62 29.58
C PRO A 264 -12.24 -1.55 30.73
N THR A 265 -13.11 -1.70 31.73
CA THR A 265 -12.86 -2.55 32.92
C THR A 265 -13.33 -3.98 32.74
N GLY A 266 -14.20 -4.24 31.76
CA GLY A 266 -14.71 -5.57 31.44
C GLY A 266 -14.94 -5.80 29.95
N TYR A 267 -15.07 -7.07 29.57
CA TYR A 267 -15.19 -7.48 28.16
C TYR A 267 -16.43 -6.91 27.45
N ALA A 268 -17.58 -6.85 28.13
CA ALA A 268 -18.79 -6.25 27.57
C ALA A 268 -18.62 -4.74 27.32
N GLU A 269 -17.96 -4.04 28.25
CA GLU A 269 -17.64 -2.61 28.11
C GLU A 269 -16.67 -2.37 26.96
N GLU A 270 -15.61 -3.19 26.83
CA GLU A 270 -14.66 -3.11 25.72
C GLU A 270 -15.39 -3.18 24.38
N ARG A 271 -16.30 -4.16 24.21
CA ARG A 271 -17.08 -4.31 22.98
C ARG A 271 -18.06 -3.17 22.74
N ALA A 272 -18.68 -2.63 23.79
CA ALA A 272 -19.57 -1.48 23.68
C ALA A 272 -18.81 -0.21 23.27
N GLN A 273 -17.65 0.05 23.87
CA GLN A 273 -16.81 1.20 23.55
C GLN A 273 -16.27 1.13 22.12
N TRP A 274 -15.80 -0.05 21.67
CA TRP A 274 -15.40 -0.24 20.26
C TRP A 274 -16.58 -0.14 19.27
N ALA A 275 -17.80 -0.51 19.68
CA ALA A 275 -18.99 -0.29 18.87
C ALA A 275 -19.31 1.20 18.70
N GLN A 276 -19.20 2.00 19.76
CA GLN A 276 -19.37 3.46 19.67
C GLN A 276 -18.27 4.13 18.84
N LEU A 277 -17.02 3.68 18.96
CA LEU A 277 -15.94 4.13 18.07
C LEU A 277 -16.18 3.77 16.60
N ARG A 278 -16.71 2.58 16.32
CA ARG A 278 -17.10 2.19 14.95
C ARG A 278 -18.17 3.12 14.39
N LYS A 279 -19.18 3.48 15.19
CA LYS A 279 -20.23 4.44 14.82
C LYS A 279 -19.64 5.82 14.54
N LEU A 280 -18.87 6.38 15.47
CA LEU A 280 -18.16 7.65 15.31
C LEU A 280 -17.28 7.71 14.03
N TRP A 281 -16.72 6.58 13.57
CA TRP A 281 -15.83 6.54 12.41
C TRP A 281 -16.48 6.17 11.07
N ARG A 282 -17.72 5.65 11.06
CA ARG A 282 -18.43 5.20 9.84
C ARG A 282 -19.81 5.84 9.64
N GLU A 283 -20.46 6.23 10.73
CA GLU A 283 -21.83 6.72 10.80
C GLU A 283 -21.80 8.22 11.20
N MET A 284 -22.97 8.84 11.41
CA MET A 284 -23.08 10.28 11.68
C MET A 284 -22.61 10.70 13.09
N GLY A 285 -22.42 9.74 14.01
CA GLY A 285 -22.01 9.99 15.39
C GLY A 285 -22.16 8.73 16.27
N PRO A 286 -21.76 8.80 17.56
CA PRO A 286 -22.08 7.77 18.54
C PRO A 286 -23.55 7.83 18.98
N ASP A 287 -24.03 6.78 19.65
CA ASP A 287 -25.34 6.80 20.32
C ASP A 287 -25.28 7.63 21.60
N SER A 288 -26.34 8.38 21.93
CA SER A 288 -26.46 9.16 23.17
C SER A 288 -26.19 8.31 24.41
N ASP A 289 -26.89 7.17 24.52
CA ASP A 289 -26.75 6.20 25.61
C ASP A 289 -25.30 5.71 25.80
N GLY A 290 -24.54 5.61 24.71
CA GLY A 290 -23.16 5.12 24.68
C GLY A 290 -22.10 6.23 24.70
N ALA A 291 -22.47 7.50 24.61
CA ALA A 291 -21.54 8.61 24.43
C ALA A 291 -20.55 8.76 25.60
N HIS A 292 -20.99 8.40 26.82
CA HIS A 292 -20.17 8.36 28.02
C HIS A 292 -18.92 7.45 27.91
N LEU A 293 -19.00 6.37 27.12
CA LEU A 293 -17.86 5.47 26.85
C LEU A 293 -16.75 6.16 26.03
N LEU A 294 -17.08 7.25 25.34
CA LEU A 294 -16.17 8.10 24.58
C LEU A 294 -15.76 9.37 25.34
N ARG A 295 -16.04 9.44 26.65
CA ARG A 295 -15.86 10.61 27.53
C ARG A 295 -16.68 11.86 27.15
N TYR A 296 -17.73 11.75 26.34
CA TYR A 296 -18.75 12.79 26.33
C TYR A 296 -19.45 12.83 27.70
N PRO A 297 -19.88 14.01 28.19
CA PRO A 297 -20.80 14.07 29.32
C PRO A 297 -22.04 13.24 28.99
N THR A 298 -22.56 12.50 29.97
CA THR A 298 -23.93 12.00 29.87
C THR A 298 -24.84 13.22 29.81
N GLU A 299 -25.73 13.30 28.83
CA GLU A 299 -26.85 14.23 28.93
C GLU A 299 -27.70 13.75 30.11
N ASP A 300 -27.75 14.55 31.18
CA ASP A 300 -28.74 14.34 32.21
C ASP A 300 -30.13 14.34 31.53
N PRO A 301 -31.00 13.35 31.79
CA PRO A 301 -32.36 13.39 31.27
C PRO A 301 -32.96 14.73 31.70
N PRO A 302 -33.54 15.53 30.78
CA PRO A 302 -33.85 16.94 31.02
C PRO A 302 -34.60 17.05 32.33
N ALA A 303 -33.94 17.67 33.32
CA ALA A 303 -34.33 17.58 34.72
C ALA A 303 -35.83 17.84 34.80
N ALA A 304 -36.59 16.79 35.17
CA ALA A 304 -38.02 16.71 34.92
C ALA A 304 -38.65 18.02 35.35
N ALA A 305 -39.09 18.83 34.38
CA ALA A 305 -39.28 20.25 34.59
C ALA A 305 -40.16 20.42 35.82
N THR A 306 -39.59 20.98 36.88
CA THR A 306 -40.35 21.32 38.07
C THR A 306 -41.40 22.28 37.58
N SER A 307 -42.62 21.76 37.47
CA SER A 307 -43.79 22.46 36.99
C SER A 307 -44.18 23.45 38.07
N ASP A 308 -43.42 24.55 38.15
CA ASP A 308 -43.91 25.82 38.66
C ASP A 308 -45.11 26.17 37.77
N ALA A 309 -46.27 25.75 38.26
CA ALA A 309 -47.53 25.93 37.60
C ALA A 309 -47.78 27.45 37.45
N PRO A 310 -48.00 27.96 36.24
CA PRO A 310 -48.56 29.30 36.09
C PRO A 310 -49.98 29.28 36.65
N ASP A 311 -50.30 30.27 37.48
CA ASP A 311 -51.67 30.53 37.94
C ASP A 311 -52.63 30.71 36.73
N PRO A 312 -53.93 30.39 36.86
CA PRO A 312 -54.82 30.29 35.71
C PRO A 312 -55.20 31.64 35.10
N ALA A 313 -55.54 31.58 33.81
CA ALA A 313 -55.80 32.73 32.93
C ALA A 313 -57.08 33.53 33.28
N PRO A 314 -57.32 34.66 32.58
CA PRO A 314 -58.21 34.59 31.40
C PRO A 314 -57.49 35.05 30.13
N ALA A 315 -57.47 34.27 29.05
CA ALA A 315 -58.59 34.02 28.15
C ALA A 315 -58.91 35.23 27.26
N ASP A 316 -58.23 35.29 26.12
CA ASP A 316 -58.86 35.77 24.88
C ASP A 316 -58.43 34.89 23.69
N LEU A 317 -59.39 34.64 22.82
CA LEU A 317 -59.34 33.78 21.61
C LEU A 317 -59.31 34.72 20.38
N THR A 318 -58.78 34.45 19.18
CA THR A 318 -58.05 33.32 18.54
C THR A 318 -57.28 33.91 17.31
N PRO A 319 -57.18 33.33 16.10
CA PRO A 319 -55.95 32.67 15.65
C PRO A 319 -55.33 33.24 14.34
N ALA A 320 -54.01 33.11 14.17
CA ALA A 320 -53.35 33.21 12.87
C ALA A 320 -52.05 32.37 12.79
N GLU A 321 -51.79 31.82 11.60
CA GLU A 321 -50.77 30.82 11.26
C GLU A 321 -49.32 31.38 11.07
N PRO A 322 -48.28 30.55 10.81
CA PRO A 322 -47.02 30.68 11.54
C PRO A 322 -45.80 31.22 10.75
N ALA A 323 -44.76 31.52 11.54
CA ALA A 323 -43.32 31.50 11.24
C ALA A 323 -42.87 31.55 9.76
N SER A 324 -42.45 32.73 9.30
CA SER A 324 -41.74 32.90 8.03
C SER A 324 -40.25 32.57 8.14
N ALA A 325 -39.85 31.50 7.44
CA ALA A 325 -38.59 31.32 6.71
C ALA A 325 -37.22 31.56 7.40
N LEU A 326 -36.51 30.46 7.66
CA LEU A 326 -35.10 30.33 7.28
C LEU A 326 -34.96 29.13 6.31
N PRO A 327 -34.24 29.25 5.18
CA PRO A 327 -34.29 28.25 4.11
C PRO A 327 -33.43 27.01 4.38
N SER A 328 -34.09 25.85 4.45
CA SER A 328 -33.49 24.52 4.53
C SER A 328 -33.03 24.00 3.17
N ALA A 329 -31.79 24.32 2.77
CA ALA A 329 -31.21 23.87 1.50
C ALA A 329 -30.58 22.46 1.54
N TRP A 330 -31.30 21.47 2.08
CA TRP A 330 -30.98 20.04 1.90
C TRP A 330 -32.24 19.18 1.90
N ALA A 331 -32.76 18.89 0.71
CA ALA A 331 -33.74 17.83 0.49
C ALA A 331 -33.38 17.07 -0.81
N VAL A 332 -33.20 15.76 -0.67
CA VAL A 332 -32.81 14.85 -1.76
C VAL A 332 -34.06 14.24 -2.39
N HIS A 333 -34.14 14.24 -3.72
CA HIS A 333 -35.10 13.36 -4.41
C HIS A 333 -34.53 11.94 -4.53
N GLY A 334 -35.15 11.01 -3.81
CA GLY A 334 -35.01 9.57 -4.02
C GLY A 334 -36.35 8.89 -3.71
N PRO A 335 -36.92 8.08 -4.62
CA PRO A 335 -38.20 7.40 -4.38
C PRO A 335 -38.04 6.17 -3.47
N ALA A 336 -39.06 5.93 -2.64
CA ALA A 336 -39.14 4.85 -1.66
C ALA A 336 -39.45 3.47 -2.29
N PRO A 337 -39.44 2.39 -1.47
CA PRO A 337 -40.75 1.80 -1.14
C PRO A 337 -40.97 1.48 0.37
N ALA A 338 -42.24 1.43 0.78
CA ALA A 338 -42.75 0.99 2.08
C ALA A 338 -42.58 -0.55 2.27
N ALA A 339 -42.27 -1.13 3.44
CA ALA A 339 -42.99 -1.19 4.74
C ALA A 339 -44.38 -1.88 4.62
N THR A 340 -44.82 -2.83 5.45
CA THR A 340 -44.41 -3.33 6.80
C THR A 340 -43.97 -4.83 6.75
N SER A 341 -43.98 -5.73 7.76
CA SER A 341 -44.39 -5.77 9.20
C SER A 341 -43.57 -6.81 10.01
N THR A 342 -43.97 -7.09 11.27
CA THR A 342 -43.30 -8.02 12.22
C THR A 342 -44.35 -9.01 12.86
N PRO A 343 -44.04 -9.83 13.90
CA PRO A 343 -44.06 -11.31 13.87
C PRO A 343 -45.28 -11.98 14.58
N PRO A 344 -45.27 -13.32 14.78
CA PRO A 344 -45.30 -13.82 16.17
C PRO A 344 -44.47 -15.11 16.45
N GLN A 345 -44.48 -15.57 17.71
CA GLN A 345 -43.71 -16.69 18.26
C GLN A 345 -44.47 -18.04 18.34
N ALA A 346 -43.71 -19.14 18.25
CA ALA A 346 -43.81 -20.43 18.96
C ALA A 346 -45.16 -21.20 19.13
N LYS A 347 -45.20 -22.44 18.62
CA LYS A 347 -45.35 -23.70 19.40
C LYS A 347 -45.08 -24.96 18.56
N ALA A 348 -44.93 -26.11 19.22
CA ALA A 348 -44.53 -27.40 18.64
C ALA A 348 -45.72 -28.23 18.09
N ASP A 349 -45.49 -29.16 17.15
CA ASP A 349 -45.48 -30.61 17.44
C ASP A 349 -45.26 -31.56 16.22
N ILE A 350 -44.60 -32.69 16.51
CA ILE A 350 -44.74 -34.05 15.91
C ILE A 350 -44.34 -34.31 14.42
N THR A 351 -43.99 -35.59 14.17
CA THR A 351 -43.09 -36.12 13.11
C THR A 351 -43.86 -36.87 11.96
N PRO A 352 -43.28 -37.73 11.07
CA PRO A 352 -43.41 -37.63 9.59
C PRO A 352 -44.13 -38.89 8.99
N PRO A 353 -43.80 -39.48 7.79
CA PRO A 353 -43.18 -39.00 6.52
C PRO A 353 -44.03 -39.36 5.26
N ALA A 354 -43.52 -39.11 4.03
CA ALA A 354 -43.41 -40.12 2.93
C ALA A 354 -43.16 -39.59 1.48
N THR A 355 -42.24 -40.26 0.76
CA THR A 355 -42.28 -40.64 -0.69
C THR A 355 -42.03 -39.64 -1.85
N THR A 356 -40.81 -39.73 -2.40
CA THR A 356 -40.33 -39.53 -3.81
C THR A 356 -41.12 -40.40 -4.82
N PRO A 357 -41.40 -40.06 -6.12
CA PRO A 357 -40.36 -39.73 -7.13
C PRO A 357 -40.75 -38.83 -8.34
N ALA A 358 -39.80 -38.68 -9.27
CA ALA A 358 -39.91 -38.05 -10.59
C ALA A 358 -40.01 -39.13 -11.71
N PRO A 359 -39.72 -38.82 -13.00
CA PRO A 359 -40.40 -38.00 -14.00
C PRO A 359 -40.96 -38.89 -15.16
N PRO A 360 -41.27 -38.34 -16.35
CA PRO A 360 -41.01 -39.10 -17.59
C PRO A 360 -40.48 -38.27 -18.78
N ALA A 361 -40.18 -38.96 -19.89
CA ALA A 361 -39.62 -38.42 -21.14
C ALA A 361 -40.23 -39.10 -22.40
N THR A 362 -39.71 -38.73 -23.58
CA THR A 362 -39.59 -39.50 -24.86
C THR A 362 -40.55 -39.24 -26.07
N ALA A 363 -39.91 -39.13 -27.26
CA ALA A 363 -40.27 -39.67 -28.60
C ALA A 363 -41.26 -38.97 -29.60
N SER A 364 -40.66 -38.41 -30.66
CA SER A 364 -40.78 -38.76 -32.11
C SER A 364 -42.13 -38.93 -32.87
N ALA A 365 -42.29 -38.24 -34.02
CA ALA A 365 -42.65 -38.81 -35.36
C ALA A 365 -42.79 -37.77 -36.51
N THR A 366 -42.67 -38.23 -37.76
CA THR A 366 -42.79 -37.55 -39.09
C THR A 366 -43.80 -38.41 -39.92
N PRO A 367 -44.69 -37.93 -40.84
CA PRO A 367 -44.31 -37.40 -42.18
C PRO A 367 -45.28 -36.39 -42.87
N ALA A 368 -44.99 -36.07 -44.15
CA ALA A 368 -45.62 -35.06 -45.02
C ALA A 368 -46.88 -35.56 -45.79
N PRO A 369 -47.52 -34.69 -46.61
CA PRO A 369 -47.48 -34.89 -48.07
C PRO A 369 -47.37 -33.59 -48.91
N ALA A 370 -47.52 -33.70 -50.24
CA ALA A 370 -47.38 -32.65 -51.26
C ALA A 370 -48.77 -32.08 -51.72
N GLU A 371 -48.98 -31.26 -52.77
CA GLU A 371 -48.16 -30.89 -53.94
C GLU A 371 -48.62 -29.56 -54.62
N THR A 372 -48.19 -29.33 -55.88
CA THR A 372 -48.63 -28.39 -56.95
C THR A 372 -48.56 -26.87 -56.68
N ALA A 373 -47.66 -26.08 -57.28
CA ALA A 373 -47.44 -25.74 -58.71
C ALA A 373 -48.38 -24.64 -59.28
N ASP A 374 -47.89 -23.38 -59.33
CA ASP A 374 -47.77 -22.60 -60.59
C ASP A 374 -46.80 -21.38 -60.39
N THR A 375 -46.28 -20.76 -61.46
CA THR A 375 -45.17 -19.76 -61.43
C THR A 375 -45.11 -18.95 -62.74
N PRO A 376 -44.92 -17.60 -62.73
CA PRO A 376 -43.67 -17.05 -63.30
C PRO A 376 -43.13 -15.68 -62.78
N ALA A 377 -41.78 -15.60 -62.68
CA ALA A 377 -40.88 -14.42 -62.83
C ALA A 377 -41.04 -13.20 -61.87
N ARG A 378 -40.00 -12.47 -61.41
CA ARG A 378 -38.52 -12.38 -61.58
C ARG A 378 -37.99 -11.47 -60.41
N PRO A 379 -36.67 -11.28 -60.10
CA PRO A 379 -35.44 -11.93 -60.57
C PRO A 379 -34.60 -12.56 -59.40
N ASP A 380 -33.40 -13.06 -59.71
CA ASP A 380 -32.54 -13.86 -58.82
C ASP A 380 -32.05 -13.17 -57.52
N GLU A 381 -32.32 -13.80 -56.36
CA GLU A 381 -31.59 -13.57 -55.10
C GLU A 381 -30.80 -14.84 -54.72
N THR A 382 -29.61 -15.02 -55.30
CA THR A 382 -28.75 -16.17 -54.98
C THR A 382 -27.90 -15.96 -53.72
N ALA A 383 -28.18 -16.80 -52.72
CA ALA A 383 -27.26 -17.25 -51.66
C ALA A 383 -26.70 -16.20 -50.67
N ARG A 384 -27.34 -16.11 -49.50
CA ARG A 384 -26.67 -15.69 -48.25
C ARG A 384 -25.46 -16.61 -47.97
N PRO A 385 -24.24 -16.08 -47.76
CA PRO A 385 -23.09 -16.90 -47.39
C PRO A 385 -23.21 -17.39 -45.95
N THR A 386 -23.12 -18.70 -45.73
CA THR A 386 -23.04 -19.28 -44.38
C THR A 386 -21.74 -18.84 -43.69
N ARG A 387 -21.80 -18.63 -42.36
CA ARG A 387 -20.69 -18.10 -41.52
C ARG A 387 -19.35 -18.84 -41.66
N ALA A 388 -19.35 -20.08 -42.18
CA ALA A 388 -18.15 -20.87 -42.42
C ALA A 388 -17.34 -20.46 -43.67
N ALA A 389 -17.94 -19.76 -44.64
CA ALA A 389 -17.26 -19.34 -45.87
C ALA A 389 -16.43 -18.07 -45.68
N THR A 390 -16.94 -17.11 -44.90
CA THR A 390 -16.27 -15.83 -44.60
C THR A 390 -14.94 -16.04 -43.87
N ALA A 391 -14.90 -16.93 -42.87
CA ALA A 391 -13.69 -17.24 -42.11
C ALA A 391 -12.52 -17.73 -43.00
N ARG A 392 -12.81 -18.58 -44.02
CA ARG A 392 -11.79 -19.09 -44.94
C ARG A 392 -11.29 -18.03 -45.94
N ARG A 393 -12.12 -17.04 -46.27
CA ARG A 393 -11.74 -15.93 -47.15
C ARG A 393 -10.78 -14.96 -46.45
N TRP A 394 -11.08 -14.57 -45.20
CA TRP A 394 -10.17 -13.76 -44.38
C TRP A 394 -8.81 -14.45 -44.14
N ALA A 395 -8.81 -15.75 -43.84
CA ALA A 395 -7.58 -16.52 -43.68
C ALA A 395 -6.68 -16.52 -44.94
N ARG A 396 -7.26 -16.60 -46.15
CA ARG A 396 -6.49 -16.54 -47.41
C ARG A 396 -6.00 -15.14 -47.76
N THR A 397 -6.75 -14.08 -47.41
CA THR A 397 -6.34 -12.70 -47.73
C THR A 397 -5.17 -12.20 -46.86
N LEU A 398 -5.04 -12.71 -45.62
CA LEU A 398 -3.89 -12.41 -44.75
C LEU A 398 -2.59 -13.15 -45.14
N LEU A 399 -2.66 -14.25 -45.89
CA LEU A 399 -1.52 -15.14 -46.16
C LEU A 399 -0.81 -14.92 -47.51
N LEU A 400 -1.34 -14.06 -48.39
CA LEU A 400 -0.79 -13.83 -49.74
C LEU A 400 -0.51 -12.35 -50.06
N GLY A 401 -0.14 -11.58 -49.04
CA GLY A 401 0.57 -10.31 -49.25
C GLY A 401 2.03 -10.58 -49.63
N ARG A 402 2.34 -10.63 -50.94
CA ARG A 402 3.70 -10.85 -51.49
C ARG A 402 4.63 -9.65 -51.19
N ARG A 403 5.02 -9.49 -49.93
CA ARG A 403 6.00 -8.50 -49.44
C ARG A 403 7.32 -9.19 -49.11
N ASN A 404 8.42 -8.44 -49.25
CA ASN A 404 9.77 -8.98 -49.28
C ASN A 404 10.13 -9.77 -47.99
N PRO A 405 10.49 -11.06 -48.06
CA PRO A 405 10.70 -11.89 -46.87
C PRO A 405 11.88 -11.43 -46.00
N ALA A 406 12.85 -10.70 -46.59
CA ALA A 406 13.98 -10.12 -45.87
C ALA A 406 13.64 -8.88 -45.00
N ARG A 407 12.42 -8.32 -45.11
CA ARG A 407 12.01 -7.14 -44.31
C ARG A 407 10.87 -7.40 -43.33
N LEU A 408 10.05 -8.44 -43.57
CA LEU A 408 9.00 -8.86 -42.63
C LEU A 408 9.47 -9.02 -41.17
N PRO A 409 10.58 -9.71 -40.84
CA PRO A 409 10.99 -9.86 -39.45
C PRO A 409 11.45 -8.53 -38.83
N VAL A 410 12.03 -7.61 -39.63
CA VAL A 410 12.46 -6.29 -39.15
C VAL A 410 11.27 -5.37 -38.92
N ASP A 411 10.28 -5.37 -39.81
CA ASP A 411 9.11 -4.51 -39.69
C ASP A 411 8.09 -5.06 -38.69
N ILE A 412 8.04 -6.38 -38.44
CA ILE A 412 7.26 -6.96 -37.34
C ILE A 412 8.03 -6.84 -36.01
N ALA A 413 9.35 -7.00 -35.97
CA ALA A 413 10.12 -6.64 -34.78
C ALA A 413 9.94 -5.15 -34.44
N ARG A 414 9.93 -4.26 -35.44
CA ARG A 414 9.55 -2.85 -35.25
C ARG A 414 8.10 -2.68 -34.80
N LEU A 415 7.13 -3.48 -35.27
CA LEU A 415 5.73 -3.39 -34.80
C LEU A 415 5.51 -3.97 -33.40
N VAL A 416 6.26 -4.99 -32.98
CA VAL A 416 6.24 -5.54 -31.62
C VAL A 416 7.01 -4.63 -30.66
N LEU A 417 8.13 -4.06 -31.11
CA LEU A 417 8.83 -2.98 -30.42
C LEU A 417 7.95 -1.72 -30.34
N LEU A 418 7.23 -1.35 -31.41
CA LEU A 418 6.23 -0.27 -31.42
C LEU A 418 4.98 -0.60 -30.62
N ALA A 419 4.61 -1.87 -30.41
CA ALA A 419 3.54 -2.26 -29.48
C ALA A 419 4.00 -2.19 -28.02
N GLY A 420 5.28 -2.47 -27.74
CA GLY A 420 5.92 -2.16 -26.46
C GLY A 420 6.11 -0.66 -26.22
N ILE A 421 6.39 0.10 -27.29
CA ILE A 421 6.56 1.56 -27.28
C ILE A 421 5.20 2.29 -27.42
N ALA A 422 4.10 1.61 -27.76
CA ALA A 422 2.75 2.17 -27.76
C ALA A 422 2.24 2.49 -26.34
N ALA A 423 3.01 2.14 -25.30
CA ALA A 423 2.82 2.62 -23.95
C ALA A 423 3.60 3.92 -23.63
N ALA A 424 4.50 4.42 -24.50
CA ALA A 424 5.37 5.57 -24.20
C ALA A 424 6.04 6.27 -25.42
N ILE A 425 5.34 7.20 -26.09
CA ILE A 425 5.89 8.48 -26.62
C ILE A 425 4.72 9.47 -26.87
N PRO A 426 4.90 10.82 -26.90
CA PRO A 426 6.14 11.59 -26.67
C PRO A 426 6.04 12.88 -25.80
N THR A 427 7.23 13.37 -25.44
CA THR A 427 7.59 14.80 -25.14
C THR A 427 7.11 15.49 -23.87
N ALA A 428 7.93 16.48 -23.45
CA ALA A 428 7.72 17.46 -22.38
C ALA A 428 7.66 16.92 -20.94
N LEU A 429 8.82 16.65 -20.34
CA LEU A 429 9.39 17.58 -19.35
C LEU A 429 10.89 17.30 -19.10
N ILE A 430 11.68 18.39 -19.08
CA ILE A 430 12.73 18.72 -18.09
C ILE A 430 13.31 17.51 -17.30
N GLY A 431 14.58 17.16 -17.40
CA GLY A 431 15.72 18.07 -17.29
C GLY A 431 16.20 18.20 -15.84
N LEU A 432 16.52 17.08 -15.17
CA LEU A 432 17.17 17.04 -13.85
C LEU A 432 17.72 15.62 -13.58
N VAL A 433 18.96 15.37 -14.00
CA VAL A 433 19.83 14.47 -13.21
C VAL A 433 20.44 15.38 -12.16
N ALA A 434 19.98 15.28 -10.91
CA ALA A 434 20.62 15.97 -9.81
C ALA A 434 21.95 15.29 -9.52
N ASP A 435 23.06 15.99 -9.74
CA ASP A 435 24.39 15.51 -9.36
C ASP A 435 24.44 15.34 -7.84
N SER A 436 24.65 14.09 -7.40
CA SER A 436 24.85 13.77 -5.99
C SER A 436 26.00 14.61 -5.40
N PRO A 437 25.79 15.38 -4.33
CA PRO A 437 26.79 16.31 -3.82
C PRO A 437 28.03 15.58 -3.31
N GLN A 438 29.21 16.03 -3.73
CA GLN A 438 30.52 15.46 -3.38
C GLN A 438 31.36 16.46 -2.57
N ALA A 439 32.24 15.96 -1.70
CA ALA A 439 33.17 16.80 -0.95
C ALA A 439 34.20 17.44 -1.89
N ALA A 440 34.30 18.77 -1.85
CA ALA A 440 35.19 19.56 -2.71
C ALA A 440 36.67 19.49 -2.30
N ARG A 441 36.94 19.02 -1.09
CA ARG A 441 38.24 18.83 -0.43
C ARG A 441 38.07 17.83 0.71
N GLU A 442 39.15 17.46 1.38
CA GLU A 442 39.05 16.68 2.63
C GLU A 442 38.38 17.53 3.74
N LEU A 443 37.39 16.94 4.43
CA LEU A 443 36.61 17.58 5.49
C LEU A 443 36.79 16.81 6.79
N PRO A 444 37.23 17.44 7.90
CA PRO A 444 37.33 16.76 9.19
C PRO A 444 35.95 16.50 9.81
N ALA A 445 35.90 15.67 10.86
CA ALA A 445 34.67 15.50 11.65
C ALA A 445 34.29 16.80 12.37
N TYR A 446 32.98 17.04 12.49
CA TYR A 446 32.38 18.22 13.13
C TYR A 446 32.72 19.57 12.47
N HIS A 447 33.07 19.53 11.18
CA HIS A 447 33.25 20.71 10.33
C HIS A 447 31.91 21.22 9.81
N GLN A 448 31.65 22.53 9.90
CA GLN A 448 30.43 23.14 9.37
C GLN A 448 30.57 23.41 7.86
N LEU A 449 29.68 22.83 7.07
CA LEU A 449 29.70 22.87 5.61
C LEU A 449 29.41 24.28 5.08
N THR A 450 30.36 24.80 4.31
CA THR A 450 30.22 26.01 3.50
C THR A 450 29.94 25.66 2.04
N ALA A 451 29.49 26.64 1.25
CA ALA A 451 29.28 26.44 -0.19
C ALA A 451 30.57 26.08 -0.96
N ALA A 452 31.75 26.35 -0.40
CA ALA A 452 33.04 25.98 -0.98
C ALA A 452 33.47 24.53 -0.65
N ASP A 453 32.78 23.86 0.28
CA ASP A 453 33.11 22.49 0.72
C ASP A 453 32.42 21.41 -0.13
N VAL A 454 31.51 21.78 -1.03
CA VAL A 454 30.64 20.86 -1.78
C VAL A 454 30.69 21.15 -3.29
N ARG A 455 30.95 20.12 -4.10
CA ARG A 455 30.75 20.11 -5.56
C ARG A 455 29.34 19.55 -5.85
N GLY A 456 28.54 20.26 -6.65
CA GLY A 456 27.14 19.91 -6.93
C GLY A 456 26.13 20.84 -6.23
N GLU A 457 24.93 20.35 -5.92
CA GLU A 457 23.82 21.15 -5.39
C GLU A 457 24.00 21.54 -3.90
N ALA A 458 24.91 22.48 -3.63
CA ALA A 458 25.34 22.86 -2.29
C ALA A 458 24.26 23.54 -1.41
N ALA A 459 23.18 24.08 -1.99
CA ALA A 459 22.17 24.87 -1.28
C ALA A 459 21.39 24.06 -0.22
N SER A 460 21.21 22.75 -0.44
CA SER A 460 20.50 21.86 0.48
C SER A 460 21.34 21.45 1.70
N LEU A 461 22.67 21.39 1.55
CA LEU A 461 23.62 20.92 2.57
C LEU A 461 24.28 22.04 3.40
N ALA A 462 24.21 23.28 2.92
CA ALA A 462 24.75 24.44 3.64
C ALA A 462 24.26 24.51 5.09
N GLU A 463 25.14 25.00 5.98
CA GLU A 463 24.90 25.23 7.42
C GLU A 463 24.79 23.97 8.29
N ARG A 464 24.82 22.76 7.70
CA ARG A 464 24.98 21.49 8.43
C ARG A 464 26.45 21.26 8.79
N TYR A 465 26.73 20.29 9.66
CA TYR A 465 28.09 19.89 10.03
C TYR A 465 28.33 18.39 9.85
N THR A 466 29.57 17.97 9.60
CA THR A 466 29.95 16.56 9.44
C THR A 466 29.94 15.81 10.78
N LEU A 467 29.55 14.54 10.82
CA LEU A 467 29.70 13.68 12.01
C LEU A 467 30.95 12.79 11.95
N ARG A 468 31.51 12.60 10.75
CA ARG A 468 32.73 11.84 10.45
C ARG A 468 33.58 12.61 9.44
N PRO A 469 34.88 12.30 9.26
CA PRO A 469 35.64 12.85 8.16
C PRO A 469 35.13 12.34 6.79
N PHE A 470 35.34 13.15 5.76
CA PHE A 470 35.09 12.83 4.35
C PHE A 470 36.34 13.14 3.52
N ARG A 471 36.65 12.29 2.54
CA ARG A 471 37.74 12.51 1.58
C ARG A 471 37.29 13.38 0.41
N GLU A 472 38.23 14.04 -0.26
CA GLU A 472 37.91 14.75 -1.50
C GLU A 472 37.28 13.81 -2.55
N GLY A 473 36.20 14.27 -3.20
CA GLY A 473 35.43 13.50 -4.18
C GLY A 473 34.47 12.48 -3.57
N GLU A 474 34.44 12.31 -2.24
CA GLU A 474 33.50 11.41 -1.57
C GLU A 474 32.07 11.99 -1.59
N THR A 475 31.09 11.18 -1.98
CA THR A 475 29.66 11.58 -1.94
C THR A 475 29.21 11.85 -0.51
N ILE A 476 28.65 13.04 -0.28
CA ILE A 476 28.18 13.46 1.04
C ILE A 476 26.75 12.93 1.27
N ASP A 477 26.64 11.79 1.94
CA ASP A 477 25.35 11.26 2.38
C ASP A 477 24.78 12.13 3.54
N PRO A 478 23.55 12.68 3.40
CA PRO A 478 22.88 13.48 4.43
C PRO A 478 22.75 12.83 5.82
N THR A 479 22.88 11.49 5.91
CA THR A 479 22.79 10.70 7.14
C THR A 479 24.02 10.88 8.05
N PHE A 480 25.18 11.21 7.48
CA PHE A 480 26.43 11.46 8.21
C PHE A 480 26.65 12.95 8.53
N LEU A 481 25.61 13.77 8.39
CA LEU A 481 25.62 15.19 8.73
C LEU A 481 24.68 15.46 9.90
N GLY A 482 25.12 16.31 10.83
CA GLY A 482 24.26 16.87 11.86
C GLY A 482 23.17 17.80 11.30
N PRO A 483 22.23 18.26 12.14
CA PRO A 483 21.25 19.27 11.78
C PRO A 483 21.92 20.61 11.41
N LYS A 484 21.13 21.54 10.87
CA LYS A 484 21.60 22.90 10.58
C LYS A 484 21.94 23.65 11.88
N LEU A 485 23.04 24.39 11.83
CA LEU A 485 23.51 25.30 12.86
C LEU A 485 23.64 26.71 12.26
N ASP A 486 23.51 27.75 13.10
CA ASP A 486 23.77 29.13 12.68
C ASP A 486 25.18 29.25 12.07
N ARG A 487 25.38 30.13 11.07
CA ARG A 487 26.66 30.26 10.31
C ARG A 487 27.90 30.56 11.17
N SER A 488 27.72 30.97 12.41
CA SER A 488 28.76 31.26 13.39
C SER A 488 28.69 30.40 14.65
N ALA A 489 27.80 29.39 14.72
CA ALA A 489 27.54 28.60 15.93
C ALA A 489 28.80 27.90 16.48
N LEU A 490 29.71 27.47 15.59
CA LEU A 490 30.97 26.80 15.96
C LEU A 490 32.20 27.74 15.90
N ALA A 491 32.03 28.99 15.46
CA ALA A 491 33.12 29.95 15.39
C ALA A 491 33.65 30.29 16.80
N GLY A 492 34.96 30.14 17.00
CA GLY A 492 35.59 30.39 18.32
C GLY A 492 35.27 29.35 19.41
N ARG A 493 34.58 28.25 19.07
CA ARG A 493 34.33 27.13 19.98
C ARG A 493 35.36 26.01 19.78
N VAL A 494 35.65 25.29 20.85
CA VAL A 494 36.48 24.07 20.86
C VAL A 494 35.58 22.86 21.06
N ILE A 495 35.79 21.85 20.24
CA ILE A 495 35.00 20.62 20.24
C ILE A 495 35.67 19.62 21.18
N THR A 496 34.90 19.11 22.16
CA THR A 496 35.39 18.15 23.15
C THR A 496 34.32 17.11 23.47
N THR A 497 34.73 15.97 24.00
CA THR A 497 33.80 14.92 24.47
C THR A 497 33.76 14.91 25.98
N VAL A 498 32.56 14.98 26.56
CA VAL A 498 32.32 14.90 28.00
C VAL A 498 31.43 13.70 28.33
N THR A 499 31.52 13.20 29.56
CA THR A 499 30.59 12.16 30.07
C THR A 499 29.49 12.86 30.87
N ALA A 500 28.24 12.72 30.46
CA ALA A 500 27.09 13.28 31.16
C ALA A 500 26.72 12.42 32.39
N GLU A 501 26.03 13.01 33.36
CA GLU A 501 25.30 12.24 34.37
C GLU A 501 24.21 11.36 33.75
N ALA A 502 23.88 10.25 34.41
CA ALA A 502 22.86 9.30 33.94
C ALA A 502 21.52 10.00 33.64
N GLY A 503 21.05 9.87 32.40
CA GLY A 503 19.84 10.55 31.90
C GLY A 503 20.09 11.95 31.32
N GLY A 504 21.26 12.57 31.51
CA GLY A 504 21.61 13.86 30.91
C GLY A 504 21.64 13.82 29.37
N ALA A 505 21.96 12.66 28.79
CA ALA A 505 21.86 12.44 27.34
C ALA A 505 20.42 12.50 26.79
N ALA A 506 19.39 12.26 27.62
CA ALA A 506 17.98 12.37 27.20
C ALA A 506 17.49 13.84 27.16
N VAL A 507 18.18 14.74 27.87
CA VAL A 507 17.94 16.18 27.89
C VAL A 507 18.60 16.86 26.67
N ALA A 508 19.68 16.26 26.15
CA ALA A 508 20.45 16.75 25.02
C ALA A 508 19.84 16.35 23.66
N ARG A 509 19.81 17.29 22.70
CA ARG A 509 19.46 17.02 21.30
C ARG A 509 20.62 17.45 20.41
N LYS A 510 20.96 16.68 19.36
CA LYS A 510 21.97 17.09 18.37
C LYS A 510 21.57 18.44 17.74
N GLY A 511 22.51 19.36 17.58
CA GLY A 511 22.29 20.75 17.18
C GLY A 511 21.65 21.65 18.26
N GLY A 512 21.20 21.09 19.38
CA GLY A 512 20.62 21.83 20.48
C GLY A 512 21.67 22.57 21.31
N ARG A 513 21.24 23.62 22.00
CA ARG A 513 22.04 24.35 22.97
C ARG A 513 21.60 23.98 24.38
N VAL A 514 22.55 23.79 25.29
CA VAL A 514 22.32 23.40 26.68
C VAL A 514 23.28 24.15 27.60
N THR A 515 22.87 24.41 28.83
CA THR A 515 23.79 24.95 29.85
C THR A 515 24.59 23.81 30.46
N LEU A 516 25.92 23.90 30.37
CA LEU A 516 26.85 22.93 30.91
C LEU A 516 27.22 23.28 32.36
N LEU A 517 27.05 22.32 33.25
CA LEU A 517 27.49 22.38 34.64
C LEU A 517 28.61 21.36 34.88
N ALA A 518 29.78 21.85 35.30
CA ALA A 518 30.90 20.99 35.72
C ALA A 518 30.90 20.83 37.25
N PRO A 519 31.22 19.63 37.78
CA PRO A 519 31.32 19.44 39.22
C PRO A 519 32.53 20.20 39.79
N ALA A 520 32.40 20.71 41.01
CA ALA A 520 33.44 21.45 41.73
C ALA A 520 33.90 20.70 43.00
N LYS A 521 35.08 21.06 43.52
CA LYS A 521 35.59 20.52 44.79
C LYS A 521 34.65 20.94 45.92
N GLY A 522 34.00 19.95 46.54
CA GLY A 522 32.98 20.16 47.58
C GLY A 522 31.56 19.70 47.20
N GLY A 523 31.35 19.14 45.99
CA GLY A 523 30.07 18.55 45.59
C GLY A 523 29.03 19.54 45.04
N SER A 524 29.39 20.81 44.92
CA SER A 524 28.63 21.81 44.16
C SER A 524 28.93 21.71 42.67
N PHE A 525 28.11 22.36 41.83
CA PHE A 525 28.35 22.50 40.40
C PHE A 525 28.68 23.96 40.05
N ILE A 526 29.64 24.17 39.16
CA ILE A 526 29.94 25.46 38.54
C ILE A 526 29.32 25.54 37.14
N VAL A 527 28.72 26.68 36.83
CA VAL A 527 28.21 26.97 35.48
C VAL A 527 29.41 27.21 34.57
N VAL A 528 29.59 26.34 33.57
CA VAL A 528 30.64 26.51 32.54
C VAL A 528 30.17 27.50 31.48
N GLY A 529 28.93 27.35 31.00
CA GLY A 529 28.33 28.22 29.99
C GLY A 529 27.37 27.48 29.05
N GLU A 530 26.87 28.19 28.04
CA GLU A 530 26.02 27.64 26.96
C GLU A 530 26.89 26.86 25.95
N VAL A 531 26.61 25.57 25.75
CA VAL A 531 27.33 24.70 24.82
C VAL A 531 26.41 24.14 23.74
N VAL A 532 26.94 23.94 22.53
CA VAL A 532 26.20 23.32 21.42
C VAL A 532 26.48 21.82 21.43
N VAL A 533 25.45 20.98 21.45
CA VAL A 533 25.57 19.52 21.38
C VAL A 533 25.73 19.10 19.92
N LEU A 534 26.86 18.49 19.59
CA LEU A 534 27.18 18.06 18.23
C LEU A 534 26.84 16.59 18.00
N ASP A 535 27.12 15.71 18.95
CA ASP A 535 26.79 14.29 18.84
C ASP A 535 26.53 13.62 20.19
N LEU A 536 25.79 12.51 20.13
CA LEU A 536 25.43 11.65 21.25
C LEU A 536 26.05 10.27 21.00
N LEU A 537 27.06 9.92 21.78
CA LEU A 537 27.81 8.67 21.71
C LEU A 537 27.26 7.65 22.73
N PRO A 538 27.53 6.34 22.54
CA PRO A 538 27.24 5.34 23.56
C PRO A 538 27.91 5.65 24.91
N SER A 539 27.35 5.09 25.99
CA SER A 539 27.85 5.22 27.37
C SER A 539 27.83 6.64 27.92
N ASP A 540 26.70 7.36 27.73
CA ASP A 540 26.45 8.72 28.21
C ASP A 540 27.52 9.77 27.80
N ARG A 541 28.25 9.51 26.72
CA ARG A 541 29.25 10.42 26.16
C ARG A 541 28.59 11.40 25.19
N VAL A 542 28.91 12.68 25.32
CA VAL A 542 28.34 13.75 24.49
C VAL A 542 29.48 14.57 23.88
N VAL A 543 29.43 14.78 22.56
CA VAL A 543 30.35 15.70 21.87
C VAL A 543 29.73 17.08 21.89
N ILE A 544 30.46 18.06 22.44
CA ILE A 544 29.99 19.43 22.63
C ILE A 544 30.98 20.44 22.06
N ALA A 545 30.46 21.58 21.58
CA ALA A 545 31.24 22.76 21.23
C ALA A 545 31.14 23.80 22.36
N VAL A 546 32.25 24.01 23.06
CA VAL A 546 32.38 24.93 24.21
C VAL A 546 33.09 26.19 23.74
N ALA A 547 32.67 27.38 24.19
CA ALA A 547 33.41 28.61 23.87
C ALA A 547 34.84 28.54 24.42
N LYS A 548 35.84 29.00 23.65
CA LYS A 548 37.25 28.94 24.06
C LYS A 548 37.54 29.66 25.39
N ALA A 549 36.73 30.66 25.74
CA ALA A 549 36.81 31.39 27.01
C ALA A 549 36.36 30.57 28.23
N ASP A 550 35.46 29.59 28.05
CA ASP A 550 34.91 28.75 29.12
C ASP A 550 35.64 27.42 29.27
N LEU A 551 36.51 27.08 28.32
CA LEU A 551 37.33 25.86 28.38
C LEU A 551 38.22 25.77 29.65
N PRO A 552 38.82 26.86 30.19
CA PRO A 552 39.50 26.82 31.48
C PRO A 552 38.57 26.48 32.65
N ARG A 553 37.30 26.89 32.59
CA ARG A 553 36.29 26.57 33.63
C ARG A 553 35.98 25.07 33.63
N LEU A 554 35.79 24.50 32.44
CA LEU A 554 35.63 23.06 32.26
C LEU A 554 36.85 22.26 32.75
N ALA A 555 38.06 22.74 32.47
CA ALA A 555 39.31 22.12 32.92
C ALA A 555 39.59 22.29 34.44
N SER A 556 39.01 23.32 35.07
CA SER A 556 39.14 23.57 36.52
C SER A 556 38.17 22.76 37.39
N GLY A 557 37.18 22.10 36.78
CA GLY A 557 36.24 21.23 37.46
C GLY A 557 36.90 19.98 38.05
N ALA A 558 36.22 19.35 39.01
CA ALA A 558 36.59 18.02 39.48
C ALA A 558 36.40 16.99 38.36
N ALA A 559 37.21 15.93 38.35
CA ALA A 559 37.03 14.83 37.39
C ALA A 559 35.77 14.03 37.75
N GLY A 560 34.66 14.29 37.05
CA GLY A 560 33.36 13.65 37.28
C GLY A 560 32.39 13.92 36.13
N PRO A 561 31.21 13.27 36.13
CA PRO A 561 30.20 13.47 35.11
C PRO A 561 29.65 14.90 35.15
N VAL A 562 29.42 15.48 33.96
CA VAL A 562 28.85 16.83 33.84
C VAL A 562 27.32 16.77 33.79
N ARG A 563 26.66 17.79 34.35
CA ARG A 563 25.21 17.93 34.26
C ARG A 563 24.85 18.84 33.09
N LEU A 564 23.91 18.38 32.25
CA LEU A 564 23.36 19.14 31.14
C LEU A 564 21.96 19.61 31.51
N LEU A 565 21.75 20.93 31.48
CA LEU A 565 20.42 21.51 31.65
C LEU A 565 19.89 21.95 30.28
N ALA A 566 18.69 21.48 29.92
CA ALA A 566 17.95 22.05 28.79
C ALA A 566 17.64 23.51 29.11
N ASP A 567 17.82 24.37 28.11
CA ASP A 567 17.47 25.77 28.23
C ASP A 567 15.93 25.91 28.24
N ALA A 568 15.40 26.71 29.17
CA ALA A 568 13.95 26.89 29.31
C ALA A 568 13.46 27.85 28.22
N LYS A 569 12.69 27.34 27.25
CA LYS A 569 12.20 28.10 26.11
C LYS A 569 10.77 27.72 25.73
#